data_AF-A0A7R9CTR2-F1
#
_entry.id   AF-A0A7R9CTR2-F1
#
_cell.length_a   1.000
_cell.length_b   1.000
_cell.length_c   1.000
_cell.angle_alpha   90.00
_cell.angle_beta   90.00
_cell.angle_gamma   90.00
#
_symmetry.space_group_name_H-M   'P 1'
#
loop_
_entity.id
_entity.type
_entity.pdbx_description
1 polymer ?
#
loop_
_entity_poly.entity_id
_entity_poly.type
_entity_poly.pdbx_seq_one_letter_code
_entity_poly.pdbx_strand_id
1 'polypeptide(L)'
;MYTMLARRNWVLRLSIILNVAVLLYVGTHIASKGGGADFLEELQDSGRNLAFIDLGQQQPQQLAQGTSEGGSTRAESSPRTFDNHLPPAPQSPLIETQSSHSSVPSTIQTKKVQTKPTGKDVSTTPELSAPSEGVSSTKSEQLIVSESALQSLEELIECHDRSTEPRTAQRSDFWVLYNYVTPSRKYRCFESITYTTHADYTFLDNLGPLLDRWRGPVSLAMHAPGADFAPTVEAIRYARDCLSPLVAEYVTFHVFFGSRHVPKQVPAADKVTLDQANCSLPAPWTNVTSSMLYKSKSKILYPVNIGRNIAREMAATHYILPSDIELYPSPGLIIDFLQMVQRQDPPLKHANPKVFPLSIFELQTGAELPINKIQLVSMMNNGTAIQFHKKLCPGCHNVPKSKEWLTHPVNPGLHVFHIGKRTGYFVHWEPIFIGTHSDPLYDERLSWEGKSDKMTQSLELLAMDPEVPASNPGTFRFFCVAMSLERGQLSSASLGQFFWGAT
;
A
#
# COMPACT_ATOMS: atom_id res chain seq x y z
N MET A 1 -50.27 40.32 -11.02
CA MET A 1 -49.29 39.64 -11.90
C MET A 1 -47.99 40.43 -12.09
N TYR A 2 -48.03 41.69 -12.57
CA TYR A 2 -46.84 42.53 -12.82
C TYR A 2 -45.78 42.55 -11.69
N THR A 3 -46.19 42.63 -10.42
CA THR A 3 -45.30 42.73 -9.26
C THR A 3 -44.40 41.51 -9.02
N MET A 4 -44.80 40.30 -9.44
CA MET A 4 -43.95 39.10 -9.31
C MET A 4 -42.85 39.06 -10.38
N LEU A 5 -43.16 39.47 -11.62
CA LEU A 5 -42.19 39.52 -12.73
C LEU A 5 -41.06 40.49 -12.44
N ALA A 6 -41.38 41.66 -11.86
CA ALA A 6 -40.39 42.65 -11.43
C ALA A 6 -39.39 42.08 -10.41
N ARG A 7 -39.88 41.38 -9.37
CA ARG A 7 -39.02 40.73 -8.36
C ARG A 7 -38.11 39.65 -8.96
N ARG A 8 -38.64 38.79 -9.85
CA ARG A 8 -37.85 37.68 -10.42
C ARG A 8 -36.69 38.19 -11.29
N ASN A 9 -36.90 39.25 -12.07
CA ASN A 9 -35.83 39.92 -12.82
C ASN A 9 -34.79 40.60 -11.91
N TRP A 10 -35.20 41.13 -10.74
CA TRP A 10 -34.28 41.76 -9.78
C TRP A 10 -33.35 40.73 -9.12
N VAL A 11 -33.87 39.58 -8.69
CA VAL A 11 -33.07 38.48 -8.12
C VAL A 11 -32.07 37.95 -9.15
N LEU A 12 -32.49 37.79 -10.41
CA LEU A 12 -31.63 37.27 -11.47
C LEU A 12 -30.50 38.25 -11.84
N ARG A 13 -30.78 39.56 -11.87
CA ARG A 13 -29.76 40.62 -12.02
C ARG A 13 -28.81 40.69 -10.84
N LEU A 14 -29.31 40.59 -9.61
CA LEU A 14 -28.50 40.58 -8.39
C LEU A 14 -27.56 39.35 -8.37
N SER A 15 -28.06 38.18 -8.77
CA SER A 15 -27.25 36.96 -8.90
C SER A 15 -26.14 37.10 -9.93
N ILE A 16 -26.41 37.69 -11.11
CA ILE A 16 -25.38 37.96 -12.12
C ILE A 16 -24.32 38.92 -11.56
N ILE A 17 -24.72 40.00 -10.89
CA ILE A 17 -23.79 40.98 -10.28
C ILE A 17 -22.93 40.31 -9.19
N LEU A 18 -23.51 39.45 -8.35
CA LEU A 18 -22.78 38.69 -7.33
C LEU A 18 -21.76 37.72 -7.93
N ASN A 19 -22.13 36.97 -8.96
CA ASN A 19 -21.20 36.06 -9.64
C ASN A 19 -20.06 36.81 -10.36
N VAL A 20 -20.36 37.96 -10.99
CA VAL A 20 -19.32 38.82 -11.58
C VAL A 20 -18.41 39.42 -10.50
N ALA A 21 -18.95 39.84 -9.35
CA ALA A 21 -18.15 40.34 -8.24
C ALA A 21 -17.24 39.25 -7.63
N VAL A 22 -17.73 38.01 -7.51
CA VAL A 22 -16.92 36.85 -7.09
C VAL A 22 -15.82 36.53 -8.10
N LEU A 23 -16.12 36.52 -9.41
CA LEU A 23 -15.13 36.30 -10.46
C LEU A 23 -14.04 37.39 -10.48
N LEU A 24 -14.42 38.66 -10.28
CA LEU A 24 -13.47 39.78 -10.18
C LEU A 24 -12.65 39.73 -8.88
N TYR A 25 -13.25 39.31 -7.76
CA TYR A 25 -12.54 39.09 -6.50
C TYR A 25 -11.51 37.96 -6.63
N VAL A 26 -11.91 36.80 -7.17
CA VAL A 26 -10.99 35.67 -7.43
C VAL A 26 -9.89 36.07 -8.42
N GLY A 27 -10.24 36.74 -9.52
CA GLY A 27 -9.27 37.23 -10.51
C GLY A 27 -8.24 38.21 -9.93
N THR A 28 -8.68 39.19 -9.14
CA THR A 28 -7.77 40.14 -8.46
C THR A 28 -6.97 39.48 -7.33
N HIS A 29 -7.52 38.47 -6.64
CA HIS A 29 -6.79 37.72 -5.61
C HIS A 29 -5.70 36.80 -6.19
N ILE A 30 -5.93 36.23 -7.38
CA ILE A 30 -4.91 35.47 -8.15
C ILE A 30 -3.84 36.42 -8.72
N ALA A 31 -4.24 37.59 -9.25
CA ALA A 31 -3.32 38.54 -9.87
C ALA A 31 -2.44 39.30 -8.87
N SER A 32 -2.94 39.56 -7.64
CA SER A 32 -2.20 40.30 -6.61
C SER A 32 -1.20 39.45 -5.81
N LYS A 33 -1.39 38.12 -5.75
CA LYS A 33 -0.45 37.16 -5.14
C LYS A 33 0.40 36.45 -6.20
N GLY A 34 1.28 37.17 -6.89
CA GLY A 34 2.39 36.58 -7.65
C GLY A 34 2.06 35.69 -8.86
N GLY A 35 0.78 35.46 -9.20
CA GLY A 35 0.36 34.78 -10.42
C GLY A 35 0.38 33.25 -10.36
N GLY A 36 -0.47 32.67 -9.48
CA GLY A 36 -0.91 31.27 -9.58
C GLY A 36 0.08 30.17 -9.18
N ALA A 37 1.36 30.49 -8.98
CA ALA A 37 2.37 29.55 -8.49
C ALA A 37 2.00 29.03 -7.08
N ASP A 38 1.82 29.93 -6.11
CA ASP A 38 1.45 29.61 -4.72
C ASP A 38 0.22 28.67 -4.61
N PHE A 39 -0.76 28.85 -5.50
CA PHE A 39 -2.00 28.05 -5.52
C PHE A 39 -1.79 26.67 -6.15
N LEU A 40 -0.87 26.53 -7.11
CA LEU A 40 -0.43 25.23 -7.61
C LEU A 40 0.44 24.51 -6.58
N GLU A 41 1.32 25.21 -5.88
CA GLU A 41 2.15 24.67 -4.79
C GLU A 41 1.25 24.20 -3.63
N GLU A 42 0.23 24.98 -3.21
CA GLU A 42 -0.78 24.53 -2.25
C GLU A 42 -1.61 23.33 -2.76
N LEU A 43 -1.95 23.25 -4.05
CA LEU A 43 -2.67 22.08 -4.63
C LEU A 43 -1.79 20.83 -4.78
N GLN A 44 -0.48 21.00 -4.86
CA GLN A 44 0.51 19.91 -4.91
C GLN A 44 0.84 19.41 -3.51
N ASP A 45 1.08 20.28 -2.53
CA ASP A 45 1.35 19.86 -1.15
C ASP A 45 0.09 19.42 -0.38
N SER A 46 -1.12 19.93 -0.71
CA SER A 46 -2.36 19.57 0.02
C SER A 46 -3.19 18.41 -0.56
N GLY A 47 -2.77 17.83 -1.69
CA GLY A 47 -3.50 16.73 -2.36
C GLY A 47 -4.89 17.08 -2.91
N ARG A 48 -5.38 18.32 -2.76
CA ARG A 48 -6.75 18.73 -3.13
C ARG A 48 -6.99 18.75 -4.65
N ASN A 49 -8.26 18.72 -5.03
CA ASN A 49 -8.70 18.65 -6.42
C ASN A 49 -9.74 19.74 -6.74
N LEU A 50 -9.68 20.32 -7.94
CA LEU A 50 -10.52 21.44 -8.38
C LEU A 50 -11.82 20.97 -9.07
N ALA A 51 -11.90 19.69 -9.43
CA ALA A 51 -13.00 19.12 -10.21
C ALA A 51 -14.25 18.70 -9.40
N PHE A 52 -14.29 18.96 -8.08
CA PHE A 52 -15.41 18.53 -7.21
C PHE A 52 -16.18 19.71 -6.59
N ILE A 53 -16.62 20.65 -7.45
CA ILE A 53 -17.67 21.61 -7.10
C ILE A 53 -19.00 21.05 -7.63
N ASP A 54 -19.63 20.19 -6.85
CA ASP A 54 -21.03 19.82 -7.09
C ASP A 54 -21.96 20.97 -6.67
N LEU A 55 -22.86 21.38 -7.56
CA LEU A 55 -23.79 22.52 -7.36
C LEU A 55 -25.05 22.08 -6.59
N GLY A 56 -24.85 21.39 -5.47
CA GLY A 56 -25.90 20.79 -4.66
C GLY A 56 -26.35 21.64 -3.47
N GLN A 57 -27.21 22.65 -3.68
CA GLN A 57 -27.97 23.28 -2.58
C GLN A 57 -29.44 22.84 -2.55
N GLN A 58 -29.88 22.44 -1.35
CA GLN A 58 -31.25 22.37 -0.84
C GLN A 58 -32.16 21.19 -1.26
N GLN A 59 -32.60 20.44 -0.24
CA GLN A 59 -33.85 19.66 -0.15
C GLN A 59 -35.02 20.57 0.33
N PRO A 60 -36.30 20.13 0.44
CA PRO A 60 -36.89 18.79 0.25
C PRO A 60 -38.20 18.69 -0.60
N GLN A 61 -38.60 17.44 -0.91
CA GLN A 61 -39.95 16.86 -1.08
C GLN A 61 -41.15 17.71 -1.62
N GLN A 62 -41.86 17.24 -2.66
CA GLN A 62 -43.19 16.55 -2.56
C GLN A 62 -43.91 16.28 -3.91
N LEU A 63 -44.69 15.18 -3.93
CA LEU A 63 -45.91 14.82 -4.71
C LEU A 63 -46.09 15.01 -6.25
N ALA A 64 -46.32 13.86 -6.91
CA ALA A 64 -47.41 13.50 -7.85
C ALA A 64 -47.64 14.13 -9.26
N GLN A 65 -47.93 13.22 -10.19
CA GLN A 65 -48.78 13.29 -11.42
C GLN A 65 -48.42 14.26 -12.57
N GLY A 66 -48.30 13.68 -13.78
CA GLY A 66 -48.26 14.38 -15.08
C GLY A 66 -47.97 13.42 -16.25
N THR A 67 -48.70 13.53 -17.36
CA THR A 67 -48.58 12.68 -18.57
C THR A 67 -48.07 13.48 -19.78
N SER A 68 -48.00 12.83 -20.96
CA SER A 68 -47.49 13.33 -22.28
C SER A 68 -45.96 13.49 -22.38
N GLU A 69 -45.32 13.47 -23.55
CA GLU A 69 -45.42 12.71 -24.83
C GLU A 69 -44.49 13.46 -25.81
N GLY A 70 -43.82 12.72 -26.72
CA GLY A 70 -42.95 13.30 -27.75
C GLY A 70 -41.55 13.76 -27.27
N GLY A 71 -40.51 13.77 -28.13
CA GLY A 71 -40.44 13.20 -29.48
C GLY A 71 -39.40 13.87 -30.39
N SER A 72 -38.35 13.16 -30.78
CA SER A 72 -37.28 13.63 -31.70
C SER A 72 -36.41 14.78 -31.12
N THR A 73 -35.23 15.16 -31.66
CA THR A 73 -34.54 14.77 -32.92
C THR A 73 -33.10 14.32 -32.73
N ARG A 74 -32.66 13.43 -33.63
CA ARG A 74 -31.28 12.98 -33.91
C ARG A 74 -30.41 14.11 -34.51
N ALA A 75 -29.12 14.14 -34.16
CA ALA A 75 -28.08 14.86 -34.90
C ALA A 75 -26.73 14.12 -34.77
N GLU A 76 -26.26 13.49 -35.85
CA GLU A 76 -24.91 12.92 -35.95
C GLU A 76 -23.98 13.90 -36.68
N SER A 77 -22.73 14.01 -36.25
CA SER A 77 -21.65 14.50 -37.11
C SER A 77 -20.29 13.91 -36.70
N SER A 78 -19.70 13.16 -37.63
CA SER A 78 -18.34 12.60 -37.60
C SER A 78 -17.86 12.44 -39.04
N PRO A 79 -16.54 12.33 -39.30
CA PRO A 79 -15.42 12.98 -38.61
C PRO A 79 -14.60 13.82 -39.61
N ARG A 80 -13.41 14.30 -39.21
CA ARG A 80 -12.33 14.60 -40.18
C ARG A 80 -11.02 13.96 -39.71
N THR A 81 -10.46 13.12 -40.56
CA THR A 81 -9.11 12.54 -40.44
C THR A 81 -8.04 13.59 -40.74
N PHE A 82 -6.85 13.37 -40.16
CA PHE A 82 -5.59 13.94 -40.62
C PHE A 82 -4.50 12.87 -40.46
N ASP A 83 -4.08 12.29 -41.57
CA ASP A 83 -2.94 11.37 -41.62
C ASP A 83 -1.61 12.12 -41.48
N ASN A 84 -0.58 11.45 -40.96
CA ASN A 84 0.82 11.86 -41.12
C ASN A 84 1.73 10.62 -41.13
N HIS A 85 2.57 10.53 -42.16
CA HIS A 85 3.48 9.39 -42.36
C HIS A 85 4.74 9.47 -41.50
N LEU A 86 5.27 8.31 -41.08
CA LEU A 86 6.64 8.18 -40.58
C LEU A 86 7.64 7.93 -41.73
N PRO A 87 8.87 8.47 -41.66
CA PRO A 87 9.99 8.03 -42.49
C PRO A 87 10.64 6.73 -41.94
N PRO A 88 11.37 5.95 -42.77
CA PRO A 88 11.86 4.62 -42.41
C PRO A 88 13.22 4.61 -41.67
N ALA A 89 13.54 3.46 -41.06
CA ALA A 89 14.80 3.21 -40.35
C ALA A 89 15.96 2.77 -41.28
N PRO A 90 17.22 3.07 -40.93
CA PRO A 90 18.41 2.57 -41.65
C PRO A 90 18.73 1.11 -41.31
N GLN A 91 19.39 0.42 -42.25
CA GLN A 91 19.75 -1.00 -42.16
C GLN A 91 21.18 -1.21 -41.64
N SER A 92 21.42 -2.32 -40.94
CA SER A 92 22.76 -2.76 -40.50
C SER A 92 23.37 -3.75 -41.52
N PRO A 93 24.67 -3.63 -41.86
CA PRO A 93 25.35 -4.62 -42.71
C PRO A 93 25.77 -5.87 -41.93
N LEU A 94 25.75 -7.02 -42.61
CA LEU A 94 26.33 -8.29 -42.16
C LEU A 94 27.82 -8.35 -42.50
N ILE A 95 28.62 -8.98 -41.63
CA ILE A 95 29.93 -9.57 -41.97
C ILE A 95 30.00 -10.95 -41.32
N GLU A 96 30.21 -11.98 -42.13
CA GLU A 96 30.61 -13.31 -41.67
C GLU A 96 32.14 -13.44 -41.70
N THR A 97 32.73 -14.14 -40.73
CA THR A 97 34.01 -14.84 -40.95
C THR A 97 34.09 -16.15 -40.17
N GLN A 98 34.38 -17.23 -40.90
CA GLN A 98 34.71 -18.58 -40.45
C GLN A 98 36.23 -18.67 -40.09
N SER A 99 36.82 -19.69 -39.43
CA SER A 99 36.36 -20.81 -38.58
C SER A 99 37.56 -21.64 -38.07
N SER A 100 37.51 -22.21 -36.86
CA SER A 100 38.27 -23.42 -36.42
C SER A 100 37.77 -23.85 -35.03
N HIS A 101 37.21 -25.05 -34.78
CA HIS A 101 37.86 -26.38 -34.67
C HIS A 101 38.96 -26.45 -33.58
N SER A 102 39.08 -27.45 -32.68
CA SER A 102 38.28 -28.68 -32.38
C SER A 102 38.86 -29.36 -31.08
N SER A 103 38.23 -30.27 -30.32
CA SER A 103 36.80 -30.66 -30.15
C SER A 103 36.61 -31.77 -29.07
N VAL A 104 35.55 -31.69 -28.23
CA VAL A 104 34.92 -32.77 -27.40
C VAL A 104 35.74 -33.36 -26.20
N PRO A 105 35.29 -34.33 -25.34
CA PRO A 105 35.18 -34.08 -23.90
C PRO A 105 35.91 -35.09 -22.98
N SER A 106 35.65 -35.06 -21.65
CA SER A 106 35.88 -36.21 -20.76
C SER A 106 34.90 -36.25 -19.58
N THR A 107 34.45 -37.46 -19.24
CA THR A 107 33.54 -37.76 -18.12
C THR A 107 34.27 -38.61 -17.09
N ILE A 108 34.22 -38.23 -15.80
CA ILE A 108 34.57 -39.14 -14.69
C ILE A 108 33.48 -39.06 -13.61
N GLN A 109 33.08 -40.24 -13.12
CA GLN A 109 32.14 -40.43 -12.01
C GLN A 109 32.91 -40.58 -10.68
N THR A 110 32.31 -40.17 -9.57
CA THR A 110 32.70 -40.65 -8.23
C THR A 110 31.48 -41.18 -7.47
N LYS A 111 31.67 -42.23 -6.68
CA LYS A 111 30.59 -43.06 -6.11
C LYS A 111 30.25 -42.68 -4.67
N LYS A 112 28.97 -42.86 -4.35
CA LYS A 112 28.40 -42.86 -2.99
C LYS A 112 28.73 -44.18 -2.28
N VAL A 113 29.21 -44.13 -1.04
CA VAL A 113 29.37 -45.31 -0.15
C VAL A 113 28.84 -44.95 1.25
N GLN A 114 28.16 -45.89 1.90
CA GLN A 114 27.71 -45.78 3.29
C GLN A 114 28.60 -46.65 4.19
N THR A 115 28.82 -46.22 5.43
CA THR A 115 29.27 -47.10 6.53
C THR A 115 28.51 -46.78 7.81
N LYS A 116 28.13 -47.82 8.55
CA LYS A 116 27.34 -47.76 9.78
C LYS A 116 27.98 -48.68 10.83
N PRO A 117 28.25 -48.23 12.07
CA PRO A 117 28.50 -49.11 13.21
C PRO A 117 27.18 -49.53 13.88
N THR A 118 27.13 -50.70 14.53
CA THR A 118 25.95 -51.18 15.27
C THR A 118 26.36 -51.91 16.55
N GLY A 119 25.74 -51.55 17.68
CA GLY A 119 25.74 -52.24 18.98
C GLY A 119 24.75 -51.45 19.87
N LYS A 120 23.64 -51.99 20.39
CA LYS A 120 23.43 -53.18 21.24
C LYS A 120 24.25 -53.16 22.54
N ASP A 121 23.54 -52.96 23.65
CA ASP A 121 23.44 -54.01 24.66
C ASP A 121 22.04 -54.01 25.33
N VAL A 122 21.74 -55.00 26.18
CA VAL A 122 20.40 -55.34 26.68
C VAL A 122 20.41 -55.69 28.18
N SER A 123 19.39 -55.27 28.94
CA SER A 123 18.97 -55.92 30.20
C SER A 123 17.50 -55.62 30.54
N THR A 124 16.89 -56.38 31.46
CA THR A 124 15.44 -56.68 31.41
C THR A 124 14.78 -56.97 32.79
N THR A 125 13.54 -56.48 33.01
CA THR A 125 12.49 -57.00 33.96
C THR A 125 12.75 -56.99 35.49
N PRO A 126 11.75 -57.23 36.40
CA PRO A 126 10.26 -57.08 36.34
C PRO A 126 9.56 -56.47 37.62
N GLU A 127 8.23 -56.22 37.53
CA GLU A 127 7.18 -56.25 38.61
C GLU A 127 7.26 -55.30 39.85
N LEU A 128 6.21 -54.94 40.63
CA LEU A 128 4.87 -55.53 40.92
C LEU A 128 3.79 -54.44 41.34
N SER A 129 2.52 -54.84 41.56
CA SER A 129 1.30 -54.07 41.99
C SER A 129 1.28 -53.55 43.46
N ALA A 130 0.35 -52.74 44.02
CA ALA A 130 -0.75 -51.75 43.68
C ALA A 130 -1.42 -51.32 45.06
N PRO A 131 -2.67 -50.81 45.27
CA PRO A 131 -3.71 -50.09 44.48
C PRO A 131 -4.33 -48.83 45.21
N SER A 132 -5.52 -48.32 44.76
CA SER A 132 -6.49 -47.42 45.46
C SER A 132 -6.08 -45.94 45.74
N GLU A 133 -6.97 -44.95 45.98
CA GLU A 133 -8.45 -44.83 45.95
C GLU A 133 -8.89 -43.73 44.95
N GLY A 134 -10.21 -43.46 44.80
CA GLY A 134 -10.74 -42.48 43.84
C GLY A 134 -11.63 -41.39 44.44
N VAL A 135 -11.68 -40.22 43.78
CA VAL A 135 -12.67 -39.16 44.02
C VAL A 135 -13.31 -38.77 42.69
N SER A 136 -14.64 -38.74 42.66
CA SER A 136 -15.41 -38.26 41.49
C SER A 136 -15.60 -36.75 41.57
N SER A 137 -15.17 -36.03 40.54
CA SER A 137 -15.57 -34.63 40.33
C SER A 137 -15.92 -34.40 38.86
N THR A 138 -16.91 -33.53 38.64
CA THR A 138 -17.54 -33.28 37.34
C THR A 138 -16.56 -32.72 36.31
N LYS A 139 -16.49 -33.36 35.14
CA LYS A 139 -15.86 -32.76 33.96
C LYS A 139 -16.66 -31.54 33.51
N SER A 140 -16.13 -30.35 33.76
CA SER A 140 -16.38 -29.20 32.88
C SER A 140 -15.70 -29.48 31.54
N GLU A 141 -16.42 -29.33 30.43
CA GLU A 141 -15.82 -29.46 29.09
C GLU A 141 -14.98 -28.23 28.75
N GLN A 142 -13.76 -28.18 29.31
CA GLN A 142 -12.70 -27.36 28.75
C GLN A 142 -12.33 -27.93 27.38
N LEU A 143 -12.64 -27.19 26.32
CA LEU A 143 -12.14 -27.43 24.97
C LEU A 143 -10.62 -27.18 24.93
N ILE A 144 -9.86 -28.17 25.40
CA ILE A 144 -8.41 -28.25 25.18
C ILE A 144 -8.20 -28.59 23.70
N VAL A 145 -8.28 -27.55 22.86
CA VAL A 145 -7.77 -27.62 21.49
C VAL A 145 -6.27 -27.85 21.61
N SER A 146 -5.83 -29.06 21.29
CA SER A 146 -4.42 -29.43 21.37
C SER A 146 -3.61 -28.57 20.42
N GLU A 147 -2.60 -27.88 20.95
CA GLU A 147 -1.67 -27.03 20.18
C GLU A 147 -0.97 -27.80 19.04
N SER A 148 -0.85 -29.13 19.20
CA SER A 148 -0.38 -30.09 18.19
C SER A 148 -1.33 -30.38 17.02
N ALA A 149 -2.38 -29.59 16.82
CA ALA A 149 -3.39 -29.80 15.76
C ALA A 149 -3.60 -28.58 14.84
N LEU A 150 -2.87 -27.47 15.04
CA LEU A 150 -2.80 -26.39 14.07
C LEU A 150 -1.76 -26.74 13.00
N GLN A 151 -2.15 -26.64 11.72
CA GLN A 151 -1.20 -26.73 10.61
C GLN A 151 -0.19 -25.57 10.69
N SER A 152 1.02 -25.79 10.18
CA SER A 152 2.03 -24.73 10.09
C SER A 152 1.67 -23.72 9.00
N LEU A 153 2.20 -22.50 9.11
CA LEU A 153 2.05 -21.49 8.06
C LEU A 153 2.73 -21.90 6.75
N GLU A 154 3.77 -22.75 6.80
CA GLU A 154 4.44 -23.30 5.62
C GLU A 154 3.57 -24.34 4.87
N GLU A 155 2.73 -25.09 5.59
CA GLU A 155 1.75 -26.00 4.99
C GLU A 155 0.48 -25.29 4.50
N LEU A 156 0.11 -24.15 5.10
CA LEU A 156 -1.09 -23.39 4.77
C LEU A 156 -0.90 -22.34 3.66
N ILE A 157 0.33 -21.85 3.47
CA ILE A 157 0.64 -20.78 2.53
C ILE A 157 1.52 -21.36 1.41
N GLU A 158 0.86 -21.86 0.34
CA GLU A 158 1.54 -22.33 -0.86
C GLU A 158 2.33 -21.19 -1.53
N CYS A 159 3.63 -21.11 -1.24
CA CYS A 159 4.52 -20.07 -1.74
C CYS A 159 5.95 -20.56 -1.94
N HIS A 160 6.74 -19.75 -2.64
CA HIS A 160 8.17 -19.97 -2.86
C HIS A 160 8.94 -18.69 -2.53
N ASP A 161 10.12 -18.84 -1.94
CA ASP A 161 11.02 -17.71 -1.63
C ASP A 161 11.46 -17.01 -2.91
N ARG A 162 11.50 -15.67 -2.87
CA ARG A 162 11.91 -14.83 -4.01
C ARG A 162 13.38 -14.43 -3.93
N SER A 163 13.99 -14.20 -5.09
CA SER A 163 15.41 -13.81 -5.18
C SER A 163 15.65 -12.40 -4.62
N THR A 164 16.54 -12.30 -3.64
CA THR A 164 17.02 -11.05 -3.04
C THR A 164 18.19 -10.43 -3.81
N GLU A 165 18.60 -10.99 -4.94
CA GLU A 165 19.80 -10.54 -5.66
C GLU A 165 19.61 -9.16 -6.33
N PRO A 166 20.61 -8.25 -6.24
CA PRO A 166 20.61 -6.98 -6.96
C PRO A 166 20.53 -7.18 -8.48
N ARG A 167 19.61 -6.48 -9.16
CA ARG A 167 19.52 -6.48 -10.62
C ARG A 167 19.11 -5.12 -11.18
N THR A 168 19.71 -4.71 -12.28
CA THR A 168 19.26 -3.56 -13.07
C THR A 168 18.46 -4.04 -14.26
N ALA A 169 17.28 -3.46 -14.50
CA ALA A 169 16.49 -3.71 -15.72
C ALA A 169 15.63 -2.49 -16.07
N GLN A 170 15.20 -2.41 -17.32
CA GLN A 170 14.19 -1.44 -17.75
C GLN A 170 12.78 -1.93 -17.40
N ARG A 171 11.89 -1.00 -17.04
CA ARG A 171 10.46 -1.20 -16.85
C ARG A 171 9.73 -0.03 -17.48
N SER A 172 8.93 -0.28 -18.52
CA SER A 172 8.28 0.80 -19.28
C SER A 172 9.35 1.84 -19.72
N ASP A 173 9.13 3.14 -19.53
CA ASP A 173 10.11 4.20 -19.84
C ASP A 173 11.16 4.45 -18.71
N PHE A 174 11.28 3.55 -17.72
CA PHE A 174 12.12 3.73 -16.52
C PHE A 174 13.25 2.70 -16.42
N TRP A 175 14.40 3.13 -15.93
CA TRP A 175 15.44 2.25 -15.40
C TRP A 175 15.16 1.97 -13.92
N VAL A 176 15.30 0.71 -13.51
CA VAL A 176 15.06 0.26 -12.14
C VAL A 176 16.25 -0.55 -11.62
N LEU A 177 16.78 -0.11 -10.49
CA LEU A 177 17.75 -0.81 -9.65
C LEU A 177 16.95 -1.60 -8.61
N TYR A 178 16.65 -2.86 -8.90
CA TYR A 178 15.92 -3.75 -7.98
C TYR A 178 16.89 -4.36 -6.96
N ASN A 179 16.46 -4.48 -5.69
CA ASN A 179 17.29 -4.95 -4.57
C ASN A 179 18.61 -4.17 -4.43
N TYR A 180 18.56 -2.85 -4.67
CA TYR A 180 19.75 -1.99 -4.76
C TYR A 180 20.43 -1.80 -3.41
N VAL A 181 19.67 -1.81 -2.31
CA VAL A 181 20.20 -2.01 -0.95
C VAL A 181 19.28 -3.01 -0.24
N THR A 182 19.86 -4.09 0.29
CA THR A 182 19.11 -5.19 0.92
C THR A 182 19.06 -5.05 2.46
N PRO A 183 18.03 -5.65 3.09
CA PRO A 183 17.97 -5.81 4.54
C PRO A 183 19.01 -6.84 5.03
N SER A 184 19.42 -6.72 6.29
CA SER A 184 20.25 -7.75 6.94
C SER A 184 19.44 -8.99 7.32
N ARG A 185 18.16 -8.84 7.65
CA ARG A 185 17.25 -9.95 7.96
C ARG A 185 16.57 -10.45 6.70
N LYS A 186 16.55 -11.78 6.54
CA LYS A 186 15.80 -12.48 5.50
C LYS A 186 14.54 -13.10 6.08
N TYR A 187 13.56 -13.34 5.23
CA TYR A 187 12.29 -13.98 5.56
C TYR A 187 11.98 -15.06 4.53
N ARG A 188 11.42 -16.19 4.99
CA ARG A 188 10.72 -17.16 4.13
C ARG A 188 9.41 -16.56 3.65
N CYS A 189 8.89 -17.03 2.53
CA CYS A 189 7.71 -16.45 1.90
C CYS A 189 6.43 -16.47 2.78
N PHE A 190 6.34 -17.35 3.78
CA PHE A 190 5.20 -17.50 4.70
C PHE A 190 5.40 -16.86 6.09
N GLU A 191 6.61 -16.40 6.43
CA GLU A 191 6.96 -15.95 7.80
C GLU A 191 6.42 -14.57 8.18
N SER A 192 6.00 -13.77 7.21
CA SER A 192 5.66 -12.37 7.44
C SER A 192 4.73 -11.80 6.37
N ILE A 193 4.48 -10.50 6.47
CA ILE A 193 3.81 -9.69 5.46
C ILE A 193 4.81 -8.61 5.05
N THR A 194 4.94 -8.31 3.74
CA THR A 194 5.81 -7.23 3.28
C THR A 194 4.99 -5.95 3.12
N TYR A 195 5.38 -4.88 3.82
CA TYR A 195 4.87 -3.54 3.53
C TYR A 195 5.50 -3.07 2.23
N THR A 196 4.70 -2.71 1.24
CA THR A 196 5.19 -2.29 -0.08
C THR A 196 4.79 -0.86 -0.34
N THR A 197 5.78 -0.02 -0.57
CA THR A 197 5.60 1.43 -0.58
C THR A 197 6.59 2.13 -1.50
N HIS A 198 6.38 3.42 -1.71
CA HIS A 198 7.14 4.23 -2.64
C HIS A 198 7.29 5.64 -2.09
N ALA A 199 8.39 6.30 -2.47
CA ALA A 199 8.70 7.64 -2.03
C ALA A 199 9.63 8.34 -3.05
N ASP A 200 10.00 9.57 -2.75
CA ASP A 200 11.37 10.04 -3.02
C ASP A 200 12.06 10.31 -1.67
N TYR A 201 13.28 10.85 -1.68
CA TYR A 201 14.08 10.93 -0.47
C TYR A 201 13.53 11.88 0.62
N THR A 202 12.60 12.79 0.32
CA THR A 202 12.10 13.75 1.32
C THR A 202 11.13 13.14 2.35
N PHE A 203 10.65 11.92 2.12
CA PHE A 203 9.69 11.21 2.98
C PHE A 203 10.35 10.12 3.87
N LEU A 204 11.69 10.02 3.91
CA LEU A 204 12.35 8.95 4.67
C LEU A 204 12.32 9.14 6.19
N ASP A 205 11.92 10.30 6.70
CA ASP A 205 11.55 10.51 8.10
C ASP A 205 10.43 9.55 8.56
N ASN A 206 9.46 9.28 7.70
CA ASN A 206 8.33 8.38 7.97
C ASN A 206 8.79 6.93 8.28
N LEU A 207 9.99 6.51 7.86
CA LEU A 207 10.49 5.15 8.11
C LEU A 207 10.61 4.80 9.60
N GLY A 208 10.96 5.76 10.47
CA GLY A 208 11.07 5.52 11.91
C GLY A 208 9.75 5.03 12.53
N PRO A 209 8.71 5.88 12.60
CA PRO A 209 7.40 5.51 13.15
C PRO A 209 6.71 4.36 12.39
N LEU A 210 6.97 4.18 11.09
CA LEU A 210 6.49 3.03 10.32
C LEU A 210 7.11 1.71 10.84
N LEU A 211 8.44 1.63 10.91
CA LEU A 211 9.15 0.40 11.28
C LEU A 211 8.96 0.06 12.76
N ASP A 212 8.87 1.05 13.64
CA ASP A 212 8.62 0.84 15.07
C ASP A 212 7.29 0.13 15.35
N ARG A 213 6.28 0.33 14.47
CA ARG A 213 4.95 -0.28 14.57
C ARG A 213 4.80 -1.54 13.70
N TRP A 214 5.47 -1.59 12.54
CA TRP A 214 5.39 -2.71 11.59
C TRP A 214 6.21 -3.92 12.02
N ARG A 215 7.49 -3.73 12.40
CA ARG A 215 8.41 -4.80 12.85
C ARG A 215 8.52 -6.01 11.90
N GLY A 216 8.44 -5.77 10.60
CA GLY A 216 8.54 -6.78 9.54
C GLY A 216 9.09 -6.21 8.25
N PRO A 217 9.21 -7.01 7.19
CA PRO A 217 9.90 -6.61 5.97
C PRO A 217 9.19 -5.46 5.25
N VAL A 218 9.99 -4.59 4.64
CA VAL A 218 9.53 -3.47 3.80
C VAL A 218 10.25 -3.53 2.45
N SER A 219 9.51 -3.36 1.36
CA SER A 219 10.06 -3.05 0.04
C SER A 219 9.66 -1.63 -0.33
N LEU A 220 10.65 -0.79 -0.61
CA LEU A 220 10.52 0.65 -0.83
C LEU A 220 11.12 1.05 -2.18
N ALA A 221 10.26 1.52 -3.10
CA ALA A 221 10.66 2.05 -4.39
C ALA A 221 10.89 3.58 -4.35
N MET A 222 12.15 3.99 -4.45
CA MET A 222 12.60 5.38 -4.45
C MET A 222 12.64 5.95 -5.88
N HIS A 223 11.81 6.95 -6.17
CA HIS A 223 11.90 7.71 -7.41
C HIS A 223 12.99 8.77 -7.28
N ALA A 224 14.04 8.67 -8.10
CA ALA A 224 15.26 9.46 -7.94
C ALA A 224 15.83 9.97 -9.27
N PRO A 225 15.09 10.84 -10.00
CA PRO A 225 15.47 11.30 -11.33
C PRO A 225 16.64 12.29 -11.31
N GLY A 226 17.55 12.15 -12.29
CA GLY A 226 18.58 13.14 -12.60
C GLY A 226 19.50 13.49 -11.42
N ALA A 227 19.29 14.67 -10.83
CA ALA A 227 20.08 15.14 -9.69
C ALA A 227 19.55 14.68 -8.32
N ASP A 228 18.30 14.19 -8.22
CA ASP A 228 17.72 13.68 -6.96
C ASP A 228 18.34 12.33 -6.54
N PHE A 229 19.09 11.67 -7.43
CA PHE A 229 19.73 10.38 -7.17
C PHE A 229 20.83 10.42 -6.11
N ALA A 230 21.71 11.42 -6.14
CA ALA A 230 22.78 11.57 -5.16
C ALA A 230 22.26 11.74 -3.71
N PRO A 231 21.36 12.70 -3.42
CA PRO A 231 20.77 12.82 -2.08
C PRO A 231 19.88 11.63 -1.74
N THR A 232 19.28 10.91 -2.70
CA THR A 232 18.59 9.64 -2.41
C THR A 232 19.55 8.57 -1.87
N VAL A 233 20.74 8.41 -2.47
CA VAL A 233 21.75 7.45 -1.97
C VAL A 233 22.27 7.86 -0.59
N GLU A 234 22.50 9.16 -0.36
CA GLU A 234 22.90 9.70 0.94
C GLU A 234 21.81 9.49 2.00
N ALA A 235 20.55 9.74 1.67
CA ALA A 235 19.39 9.54 2.53
C ALA A 235 19.19 8.06 2.91
N ILE A 236 19.41 7.12 1.98
CA ILE A 236 19.35 5.67 2.27
C ILE A 236 20.42 5.28 3.29
N ARG A 237 21.64 5.82 3.19
CA ARG A 237 22.71 5.59 4.18
C ARG A 237 22.34 6.18 5.54
N TYR A 238 21.95 7.46 5.57
CA TYR A 238 21.54 8.14 6.80
C TYR A 238 20.36 7.43 7.48
N ALA A 239 19.37 6.95 6.73
CA ALA A 239 18.25 6.21 7.29
C ALA A 239 18.68 4.88 7.95
N ARG A 240 19.65 4.17 7.36
CA ARG A 240 20.17 2.89 7.89
C ARG A 240 21.08 3.06 9.10
N ASP A 241 21.93 4.07 9.08
CA ASP A 241 22.99 4.25 10.08
C ASP A 241 22.55 5.15 11.25
N CYS A 242 21.68 6.14 10.99
CA CYS A 242 21.41 7.26 11.90
C CYS A 242 19.94 7.40 12.32
N LEU A 243 18.96 7.01 11.49
CA LEU A 243 17.53 7.15 11.83
C LEU A 243 17.03 6.00 12.73
N SER A 244 17.24 4.74 12.31
CA SER A 244 16.86 3.58 13.11
C SER A 244 17.53 2.30 12.60
N PRO A 245 18.07 1.43 13.47
CA PRO A 245 18.66 0.14 13.05
C PRO A 245 17.65 -0.78 12.37
N LEU A 246 16.35 -0.56 12.58
CA LEU A 246 15.27 -1.29 11.91
C LEU A 246 15.26 -1.05 10.39
N VAL A 247 15.80 0.08 9.92
CA VAL A 247 15.93 0.37 8.47
C VAL A 247 16.97 -0.58 7.85
N ALA A 248 18.05 -0.87 8.58
CA ALA A 248 19.04 -1.87 8.17
C ALA A 248 18.52 -3.32 8.34
N GLU A 249 17.70 -3.59 9.36
CA GLU A 249 17.11 -4.92 9.58
C GLU A 249 16.04 -5.28 8.53
N TYR A 250 15.12 -4.37 8.19
CA TYR A 250 13.87 -4.71 7.49
C TYR A 250 13.70 -4.13 6.07
N VAL A 251 14.39 -3.04 5.70
CA VAL A 251 14.07 -2.31 4.46
C VAL A 251 14.93 -2.77 3.28
N THR A 252 14.25 -3.20 2.22
CA THR A 252 14.80 -3.36 0.88
C THR A 252 14.53 -2.09 0.08
N PHE A 253 15.59 -1.44 -0.40
CA PHE A 253 15.48 -0.26 -1.26
C PHE A 253 15.63 -0.66 -2.73
N HIS A 254 14.71 -0.17 -3.54
CA HIS A 254 14.73 -0.19 -4.99
C HIS A 254 14.80 1.26 -5.45
N VAL A 255 15.58 1.59 -6.49
CA VAL A 255 15.73 2.98 -6.96
C VAL A 255 15.44 3.05 -8.43
N PHE A 256 14.63 4.02 -8.87
CA PHE A 256 14.22 4.12 -10.27
C PHE A 256 14.12 5.56 -10.78
N PHE A 257 14.32 5.71 -12.09
CA PHE A 257 14.31 7.01 -12.77
C PHE A 257 13.97 6.83 -14.26
N GLY A 258 13.29 7.82 -14.85
CA GLY A 258 12.92 7.78 -16.26
C GLY A 258 14.15 7.82 -17.18
N SER A 259 14.10 7.12 -18.32
CA SER A 259 15.21 7.03 -19.30
C SER A 259 15.59 8.36 -19.95
N ARG A 260 14.80 9.43 -19.77
CA ARG A 260 15.12 10.82 -20.17
C ARG A 260 15.77 11.64 -19.06
N HIS A 261 15.88 11.07 -17.85
CA HIS A 261 16.33 11.71 -16.62
C HIS A 261 17.34 10.82 -15.88
N VAL A 262 18.26 10.20 -16.64
CA VAL A 262 19.31 9.33 -16.11
C VAL A 262 20.29 10.14 -15.24
N PRO A 263 20.62 9.67 -14.02
CA PRO A 263 21.63 10.31 -13.17
C PRO A 263 23.02 10.33 -13.81
N LYS A 264 23.82 11.37 -13.49
CA LYS A 264 25.19 11.51 -14.01
C LYS A 264 26.12 10.36 -13.57
N GLN A 265 25.84 9.77 -12.43
CA GLN A 265 26.58 8.63 -11.87
C GLN A 265 25.58 7.74 -11.11
N VAL A 266 25.75 6.42 -11.25
CA VAL A 266 25.04 5.39 -10.48
C VAL A 266 26.10 4.47 -9.88
N PRO A 267 26.34 4.50 -8.57
CA PRO A 267 27.23 3.54 -7.91
C PRO A 267 26.75 2.10 -8.09
N ALA A 268 27.67 1.15 -7.98
CA ALA A 268 27.30 -0.26 -7.86
C ALA A 268 26.73 -0.52 -6.45
N ALA A 269 25.77 -1.45 -6.35
CA ALA A 269 24.98 -1.71 -5.13
C ALA A 269 25.85 -2.06 -3.91
N ASP A 270 26.92 -2.85 -4.12
CA ASP A 270 27.93 -3.20 -3.12
C ASP A 270 28.55 -1.95 -2.47
N LYS A 271 28.83 -0.92 -3.25
CA LYS A 271 29.47 0.34 -2.79
C LYS A 271 28.51 1.27 -2.07
N VAL A 272 27.20 1.10 -2.22
CA VAL A 272 26.22 1.94 -1.50
C VAL A 272 26.36 1.78 0.00
N THR A 273 26.61 0.56 0.48
CA THR A 273 26.70 0.24 1.92
C THR A 273 28.11 0.17 2.49
N LEU A 274 29.15 0.61 1.76
CA LEU A 274 30.52 0.69 2.27
C LEU A 274 30.80 1.99 3.03
N ASP A 275 30.25 3.11 2.56
CA ASP A 275 30.42 4.41 3.22
C ASP A 275 29.38 4.57 4.34
N GLN A 276 29.85 4.78 5.57
CA GLN A 276 28.97 5.12 6.71
C GLN A 276 28.51 6.58 6.66
N ALA A 277 27.26 6.84 7.03
CA ALA A 277 26.75 8.20 7.18
C ALA A 277 27.28 8.87 8.46
N ASN A 278 27.52 10.18 8.41
CA ASN A 278 27.89 10.97 9.58
C ASN A 278 26.63 11.45 10.33
N CYS A 279 26.26 10.74 11.38
CA CYS A 279 25.06 11.04 12.19
C CYS A 279 25.15 12.33 13.04
N SER A 280 26.24 13.11 12.93
CA SER A 280 26.31 14.48 13.47
C SER A 280 25.90 15.56 12.45
N LEU A 281 25.63 15.17 11.20
CA LEU A 281 25.03 16.04 10.18
C LEU A 281 23.49 15.93 10.23
N PRO A 282 22.74 16.95 9.79
CA PRO A 282 21.29 16.84 9.63
C PRO A 282 20.93 15.79 8.55
N ALA A 283 19.77 15.15 8.69
CA ALA A 283 19.30 14.17 7.72
C ALA A 283 19.11 14.81 6.32
N PRO A 284 19.45 14.14 5.20
CA PRO A 284 19.42 14.75 3.86
C PRO A 284 18.06 15.27 3.37
N TRP A 285 16.95 14.88 4.01
CA TRP A 285 15.60 15.42 3.77
C TRP A 285 15.27 16.69 4.58
N THR A 286 16.10 17.06 5.55
CA THR A 286 15.89 18.24 6.41
C THR A 286 16.10 19.52 5.62
N ASN A 287 15.18 20.49 5.74
CA ASN A 287 15.18 21.77 5.01
C ASN A 287 15.12 21.65 3.48
N VAL A 288 14.60 20.53 2.95
CA VAL A 288 14.34 20.36 1.50
C VAL A 288 12.87 20.67 1.20
N THR A 289 12.60 21.58 0.27
CA THR A 289 11.24 21.87 -0.21
C THR A 289 10.91 21.12 -1.50
N SER A 290 9.63 20.92 -1.78
CA SER A 290 9.12 20.39 -3.07
C SER A 290 9.75 21.09 -4.28
N SER A 291 9.92 22.41 -4.22
CA SER A 291 10.52 23.25 -5.27
C SER A 291 12.05 23.13 -5.42
N MET A 292 12.77 22.54 -4.45
CA MET A 292 14.21 22.28 -4.56
C MET A 292 14.56 21.04 -5.40
N LEU A 293 13.64 20.08 -5.54
CA LEU A 293 13.88 18.79 -6.20
C LEU A 293 14.06 18.92 -7.72
N TYR A 294 14.90 18.06 -8.31
CA TYR A 294 15.07 17.96 -9.76
C TYR A 294 13.78 17.52 -10.44
N LYS A 295 12.98 16.62 -9.84
CA LYS A 295 11.64 16.25 -10.34
C LYS A 295 10.79 17.49 -10.64
N SER A 296 10.74 18.42 -9.69
CA SER A 296 9.88 19.61 -9.74
C SER A 296 10.42 20.66 -10.70
N LYS A 297 11.73 20.95 -10.62
CA LYS A 297 12.43 21.85 -11.55
C LYS A 297 12.33 21.39 -13.01
N SER A 298 12.27 20.08 -13.24
CA SER A 298 12.14 19.45 -14.56
C SER A 298 10.70 19.13 -14.96
N LYS A 299 9.71 19.46 -14.11
CA LYS A 299 8.27 19.22 -14.31
C LYS A 299 7.91 17.75 -14.61
N ILE A 300 8.57 16.83 -13.90
CA ILE A 300 8.35 15.39 -14.00
C ILE A 300 7.18 15.01 -13.09
N LEU A 301 6.09 14.48 -13.68
CA LEU A 301 4.96 13.89 -12.94
C LEU A 301 5.43 12.70 -12.10
N TYR A 302 4.90 12.54 -10.88
CA TYR A 302 5.32 11.46 -9.99
C TYR A 302 4.76 10.10 -10.45
N PRO A 303 5.62 9.14 -10.87
CA PRO A 303 5.22 7.86 -11.46
C PRO A 303 4.81 6.84 -10.38
N VAL A 304 3.76 7.17 -9.64
CA VAL A 304 3.36 6.49 -8.40
C VAL A 304 3.12 4.98 -8.58
N ASN A 305 2.49 4.59 -9.68
CA ASN A 305 2.15 3.18 -9.95
C ASN A 305 3.35 2.36 -10.43
N ILE A 306 4.34 2.97 -11.09
CA ILE A 306 5.66 2.34 -11.33
C ILE A 306 6.29 1.98 -9.97
N GLY A 307 6.31 2.93 -9.02
CA GLY A 307 6.82 2.71 -7.67
C GLY A 307 6.11 1.58 -6.93
N ARG A 308 4.77 1.59 -6.90
CA ARG A 308 3.96 0.52 -6.27
C ARG A 308 4.24 -0.85 -6.89
N ASN A 309 4.33 -0.95 -8.21
CA ASN A 309 4.55 -2.24 -8.88
C ASN A 309 5.98 -2.77 -8.64
N ILE A 310 7.00 -1.89 -8.65
CA ILE A 310 8.38 -2.26 -8.29
C ILE A 310 8.44 -2.84 -6.88
N ALA A 311 7.79 -2.19 -5.91
CA ALA A 311 7.76 -2.66 -4.53
C ALA A 311 6.96 -3.97 -4.36
N ARG A 312 5.80 -4.10 -5.02
CA ARG A 312 4.95 -5.30 -4.96
C ARG A 312 5.56 -6.53 -5.62
N GLU A 313 6.19 -6.40 -6.79
CA GLU A 313 6.82 -7.54 -7.46
C GLU A 313 8.01 -8.10 -6.67
N MET A 314 8.70 -7.23 -5.93
CA MET A 314 9.87 -7.56 -5.13
C MET A 314 9.58 -7.81 -3.65
N ALA A 315 8.30 -7.86 -3.25
CA ALA A 315 7.94 -8.29 -1.91
C ALA A 315 8.53 -9.68 -1.61
N ALA A 316 9.07 -9.88 -0.41
CA ALA A 316 9.73 -11.14 -0.04
C ALA A 316 8.72 -12.25 0.33
N THR A 317 7.50 -11.86 0.68
CA THR A 317 6.47 -12.72 1.29
C THR A 317 5.23 -12.87 0.41
N HIS A 318 4.54 -13.99 0.55
CA HIS A 318 3.27 -14.28 -0.13
C HIS A 318 2.21 -13.21 0.15
N TYR A 319 2.06 -12.81 1.43
CA TYR A 319 1.18 -11.72 1.81
C TYR A 319 1.89 -10.37 1.70
N ILE A 320 1.16 -9.39 1.18
CA ILE A 320 1.66 -8.05 0.85
C ILE A 320 0.69 -7.00 1.37
N LEU A 321 1.20 -5.89 1.90
CA LEU A 321 0.41 -4.69 2.23
C LEU A 321 0.90 -3.49 1.38
N PRO A 322 0.24 -3.18 0.25
CA PRO A 322 0.54 -1.98 -0.55
C PRO A 322 -0.06 -0.74 0.10
N SER A 323 0.79 0.19 0.53
CA SER A 323 0.36 1.35 1.32
C SER A 323 1.34 2.52 1.14
N ASP A 324 0.86 3.75 1.19
CA ASP A 324 1.68 4.95 1.05
C ASP A 324 2.53 5.15 2.34
N ILE A 325 3.72 5.78 2.24
CA ILE A 325 4.76 5.65 3.28
C ILE A 325 4.40 6.29 4.64
N GLU A 326 3.52 7.29 4.63
CA GLU A 326 3.01 8.02 5.79
C GLU A 326 1.90 7.30 6.59
N LEU A 327 1.41 6.15 6.10
CA LEU A 327 0.25 5.44 6.66
C LEU A 327 0.64 4.35 7.66
N TYR A 328 0.84 4.74 8.91
CA TYR A 328 1.35 3.87 9.97
C TYR A 328 0.39 2.74 10.37
N PRO A 329 0.77 1.45 10.23
CA PRO A 329 -0.08 0.32 10.60
C PRO A 329 -0.27 0.23 12.14
N SER A 330 -1.29 -0.50 12.56
CA SER A 330 -1.50 -0.80 13.99
C SER A 330 -0.47 -1.82 14.51
N PRO A 331 0.06 -1.69 15.74
CA PRO A 331 1.22 -2.49 16.17
C PRO A 331 0.86 -3.97 16.34
N GLY A 332 1.69 -4.86 15.77
CA GLY A 332 1.48 -6.31 15.84
C GLY A 332 0.61 -6.91 14.74
N LEU A 333 0.11 -6.10 13.79
CA LEU A 333 -0.77 -6.52 12.69
C LEU A 333 -0.27 -7.78 11.93
N ILE A 334 1.03 -7.92 11.71
CA ILE A 334 1.64 -9.12 11.08
C ILE A 334 1.33 -10.40 11.88
N ILE A 335 1.58 -10.36 13.20
CA ILE A 335 1.44 -11.52 14.08
C ILE A 335 -0.02 -11.94 14.16
N ASP A 336 -0.89 -10.97 14.45
CA ASP A 336 -2.30 -11.24 14.68
C ASP A 336 -3.01 -11.66 13.38
N PHE A 337 -2.56 -11.17 12.21
CA PHE A 337 -3.01 -11.64 10.88
C PHE A 337 -2.54 -13.05 10.55
N LEU A 338 -1.25 -13.37 10.76
CA LEU A 338 -0.76 -14.72 10.51
C LEU A 338 -1.39 -15.74 11.47
N GLN A 339 -1.71 -15.35 12.71
CA GLN A 339 -2.55 -16.15 13.60
C GLN A 339 -3.97 -16.35 13.06
N MET A 340 -4.61 -15.32 12.49
CA MET A 340 -5.91 -15.46 11.82
C MET A 340 -5.83 -16.45 10.63
N VAL A 341 -4.76 -16.39 9.84
CA VAL A 341 -4.48 -17.35 8.77
C VAL A 341 -4.27 -18.76 9.31
N GLN A 342 -3.49 -18.94 10.38
CA GLN A 342 -3.20 -20.25 10.96
C GLN A 342 -4.44 -20.92 11.58
N ARG A 343 -5.32 -20.16 12.22
CA ARG A 343 -6.61 -20.66 12.73
C ARG A 343 -7.57 -21.12 11.62
N GLN A 344 -7.34 -20.68 10.38
CA GLN A 344 -8.27 -20.89 9.26
C GLN A 344 -9.70 -20.46 9.61
N ASP A 345 -9.87 -19.26 10.17
CA ASP A 345 -11.18 -18.67 10.50
C ASP A 345 -12.15 -18.81 9.30
N PRO A 346 -13.46 -19.09 9.50
CA PRO A 346 -14.34 -19.57 8.43
C PRO A 346 -14.32 -18.81 7.08
N PRO A 347 -14.22 -17.46 7.02
CA PRO A 347 -14.11 -16.72 5.75
C PRO A 347 -12.86 -17.06 4.91
N LEU A 348 -11.80 -17.53 5.56
CA LEU A 348 -10.56 -17.96 4.91
C LEU A 348 -10.76 -19.26 4.12
N LYS A 349 -11.70 -20.13 4.52
CA LYS A 349 -11.94 -21.45 3.91
C LYS A 349 -12.66 -21.41 2.56
N HIS A 350 -13.17 -20.27 2.12
CA HIS A 350 -13.75 -20.12 0.78
C HIS A 350 -12.66 -20.14 -0.31
N ALA A 351 -12.88 -20.86 -1.42
CA ALA A 351 -11.89 -20.93 -2.51
C ALA A 351 -11.70 -19.61 -3.29
N ASN A 352 -12.66 -18.69 -3.20
CA ASN A 352 -12.65 -17.46 -3.99
C ASN A 352 -11.52 -16.49 -3.59
N PRO A 353 -10.92 -15.76 -4.55
CA PRO A 353 -10.00 -14.67 -4.28
C PRO A 353 -10.60 -13.66 -3.28
N LYS A 354 -9.78 -13.22 -2.33
CA LYS A 354 -10.16 -12.35 -1.22
C LYS A 354 -9.01 -11.43 -0.85
N VAL A 355 -9.34 -10.24 -0.36
CA VAL A 355 -8.39 -9.30 0.20
C VAL A 355 -8.90 -8.81 1.56
N PHE A 356 -8.01 -8.19 2.33
CA PHE A 356 -8.27 -7.83 3.72
C PHE A 356 -8.12 -6.31 3.92
N PRO A 357 -9.15 -5.50 3.57
CA PRO A 357 -9.09 -4.05 3.73
C PRO A 357 -8.89 -3.58 5.17
N LEU A 358 -8.01 -2.59 5.30
CA LEU A 358 -7.73 -1.89 6.54
C LEU A 358 -8.53 -0.57 6.59
N SER A 359 -9.04 -0.22 7.76
CA SER A 359 -9.63 1.09 8.01
C SER A 359 -8.52 2.12 8.23
N ILE A 360 -8.51 3.18 7.41
CA ILE A 360 -7.50 4.26 7.48
C ILE A 360 -8.11 5.50 8.16
N PHE A 361 -7.31 6.20 8.97
CA PHE A 361 -7.73 7.37 9.74
C PHE A 361 -6.69 8.49 9.66
N GLU A 362 -7.14 9.74 9.51
CA GLU A 362 -6.33 10.94 9.68
C GLU A 362 -6.36 11.35 11.16
N LEU A 363 -5.22 11.78 11.70
CA LEU A 363 -5.11 12.34 13.06
C LEU A 363 -4.84 13.85 12.99
N GLN A 364 -5.18 14.57 14.05
CA GLN A 364 -4.76 15.96 14.23
C GLN A 364 -3.23 16.06 14.36
N THR A 365 -2.63 17.07 13.74
CA THR A 365 -1.20 17.37 13.84
C THR A 365 -0.74 17.44 15.29
N GLY A 366 0.31 16.68 15.63
CA GLY A 366 0.84 16.59 17.00
C GLY A 366 0.09 15.64 17.95
N ALA A 367 -0.95 14.94 17.49
CA ALA A 367 -1.57 13.87 18.27
C ALA A 367 -0.72 12.58 18.25
N GLU A 368 -0.71 11.84 19.35
CA GLU A 368 -0.02 10.55 19.45
C GLU A 368 -0.71 9.47 18.59
N LEU A 369 0.08 8.55 18.01
CA LEU A 369 -0.43 7.46 17.18
C LEU A 369 -1.14 6.41 18.07
N PRO A 370 -2.46 6.15 17.93
CA PRO A 370 -3.17 5.22 18.79
C PRO A 370 -2.58 3.80 18.68
N ILE A 371 -2.36 3.14 19.83
CA ILE A 371 -1.81 1.79 19.89
C ILE A 371 -2.88 0.70 19.79
N ASN A 372 -4.16 1.04 19.96
CA ASN A 372 -5.29 0.12 19.88
C ASN A 372 -6.60 0.83 19.48
N LYS A 373 -7.64 0.03 19.18
CA LYS A 373 -8.98 0.52 18.82
C LYS A 373 -9.63 1.41 19.89
N ILE A 374 -9.40 1.15 21.18
CA ILE A 374 -10.02 1.92 22.28
C ILE A 374 -9.55 3.38 22.23
N GLN A 375 -8.25 3.61 22.08
CA GLN A 375 -7.70 4.95 21.90
C GLN A 375 -8.22 5.60 20.62
N LEU A 376 -8.19 4.88 19.49
CA LEU A 376 -8.69 5.39 18.21
C LEU A 376 -10.17 5.80 18.28
N VAL A 377 -11.03 5.00 18.92
CA VAL A 377 -12.46 5.33 19.12
C VAL A 377 -12.61 6.56 20.02
N SER A 378 -11.78 6.71 21.06
CA SER A 378 -11.73 7.94 21.87
C SER A 378 -11.37 9.18 21.03
N MET A 379 -10.36 9.06 20.17
CA MET A 379 -9.94 10.14 19.24
C MET A 379 -11.00 10.47 18.19
N MET A 380 -11.71 9.45 17.67
CA MET A 380 -12.84 9.62 16.76
C MET A 380 -14.03 10.31 17.42
N ASN A 381 -14.25 10.07 18.72
CA ASN A 381 -15.34 10.68 19.50
C ASN A 381 -15.03 12.12 19.92
N ASN A 382 -13.77 12.44 20.26
CA ASN A 382 -13.35 13.79 20.65
C ASN A 382 -12.96 14.69 19.45
N GLY A 383 -12.87 14.13 18.24
CA GLY A 383 -12.58 14.85 17.00
C GLY A 383 -11.10 14.98 16.63
N THR A 384 -10.19 14.44 17.44
CA THR A 384 -8.73 14.40 17.14
C THR A 384 -8.35 13.34 16.10
N ALA A 385 -9.28 12.44 15.74
CA ALA A 385 -9.17 11.56 14.57
C ALA A 385 -10.42 11.66 13.69
N ILE A 386 -10.24 11.44 12.37
CA ILE A 386 -11.31 11.30 11.39
C ILE A 386 -11.02 10.15 10.41
N GLN A 387 -12.04 9.67 9.70
CA GLN A 387 -11.84 8.73 8.58
C GLN A 387 -10.97 9.38 7.49
N PHE A 388 -10.09 8.58 6.87
CA PHE A 388 -9.20 9.03 5.81
C PHE A 388 -9.97 9.55 4.57
N HIS A 389 -9.51 10.66 4.03
CA HIS A 389 -10.14 11.50 3.00
C HIS A 389 -11.60 11.87 3.26
N LYS A 390 -12.08 11.91 4.52
CA LYS A 390 -13.46 12.33 4.87
C LYS A 390 -13.86 13.71 4.34
N LYS A 391 -12.88 14.58 4.02
CA LYS A 391 -13.09 15.92 3.43
C LYS A 391 -12.86 15.97 1.91
N LEU A 392 -12.24 14.95 1.30
CA LEU A 392 -11.93 14.88 -0.14
C LEU A 392 -12.89 13.94 -0.87
N CYS A 393 -13.04 12.71 -0.39
CA CYS A 393 -13.96 11.72 -0.92
C CYS A 393 -14.49 10.80 0.20
N PRO A 394 -15.63 11.13 0.83
CA PRO A 394 -16.21 10.34 1.93
C PRO A 394 -16.52 8.87 1.60
N GLY A 395 -16.66 8.53 0.31
CA GLY A 395 -16.90 7.16 -0.16
C GLY A 395 -15.65 6.38 -0.57
N CYS A 396 -14.51 7.04 -0.82
CA CYS A 396 -13.37 6.39 -1.49
C CYS A 396 -12.60 5.43 -0.60
N HIS A 397 -12.48 5.66 0.72
CA HIS A 397 -11.76 4.73 1.62
C HIS A 397 -12.60 4.23 2.81
N ASN A 398 -13.85 4.68 2.92
CA ASN A 398 -14.76 4.27 4.00
C ASN A 398 -15.16 2.79 3.86
N VAL A 399 -14.78 1.96 4.83
CA VAL A 399 -15.06 0.51 4.79
C VAL A 399 -16.56 0.21 5.03
N PRO A 400 -17.12 -0.85 4.43
CA PRO A 400 -18.48 -1.30 4.72
C PRO A 400 -18.68 -1.59 6.22
N LYS A 401 -19.79 -1.10 6.79
CA LYS A 401 -20.13 -1.17 8.23
C LYS A 401 -19.14 -0.48 9.19
N SER A 402 -18.44 0.56 8.74
CA SER A 402 -17.46 1.29 9.56
C SER A 402 -18.04 1.94 10.84
N LYS A 403 -19.32 2.32 10.86
CA LYS A 403 -19.96 2.88 12.06
C LYS A 403 -20.19 1.79 13.10
N GLU A 404 -20.72 0.66 12.66
CA GLU A 404 -20.93 -0.53 13.49
C GLU A 404 -19.61 -1.09 14.02
N TRP A 405 -18.53 -1.04 13.22
CA TRP A 405 -17.18 -1.40 13.64
C TRP A 405 -16.67 -0.56 14.81
N LEU A 406 -16.84 0.77 14.76
CA LEU A 406 -16.46 1.68 15.85
C LEU A 406 -17.18 1.34 17.17
N THR A 407 -18.44 0.89 17.09
CA THR A 407 -19.23 0.46 18.27
C THR A 407 -19.03 -1.00 18.68
N HIS A 408 -18.39 -1.83 17.84
CA HIS A 408 -18.25 -3.26 18.11
C HIS A 408 -17.28 -3.50 19.27
N PRO A 409 -17.63 -4.35 20.26
CA PRO A 409 -16.75 -4.73 21.37
C PRO A 409 -15.36 -5.17 20.94
N VAL A 410 -14.42 -4.99 21.87
CA VAL A 410 -13.02 -5.40 21.75
C VAL A 410 -12.87 -6.90 22.00
N ASN A 411 -12.24 -7.61 21.07
CA ASN A 411 -12.00 -9.05 21.12
C ASN A 411 -10.51 -9.35 20.93
N PRO A 412 -9.88 -10.29 21.68
CA PRO A 412 -8.44 -10.56 21.54
C PRO A 412 -8.04 -11.09 20.15
N GLY A 413 -7.02 -10.46 19.54
CA GLY A 413 -6.45 -10.85 18.25
C GLY A 413 -7.19 -10.28 17.03
N LEU A 414 -6.72 -10.60 15.82
CA LEU A 414 -7.33 -10.14 14.58
C LEU A 414 -8.48 -11.06 14.15
N HIS A 415 -9.65 -10.48 13.85
CA HIS A 415 -10.85 -11.21 13.41
C HIS A 415 -11.52 -10.55 12.21
N VAL A 416 -12.21 -11.36 11.40
CA VAL A 416 -13.11 -10.89 10.35
C VAL A 416 -14.36 -10.26 10.97
N PHE A 417 -14.45 -8.93 10.93
CA PHE A 417 -15.62 -8.19 11.38
C PHE A 417 -16.76 -8.24 10.34
N HIS A 418 -16.44 -8.10 9.05
CA HIS A 418 -17.46 -8.13 7.99
C HIS A 418 -16.87 -8.54 6.63
N ILE A 419 -17.65 -9.31 5.87
CA ILE A 419 -17.41 -9.65 4.47
C ILE A 419 -18.30 -8.74 3.60
N GLY A 420 -17.71 -7.78 2.90
CA GLY A 420 -18.39 -6.86 1.98
C GLY A 420 -18.06 -7.11 0.51
N LYS A 421 -18.92 -6.62 -0.39
CA LYS A 421 -18.70 -6.58 -1.86
C LYS A 421 -18.60 -5.14 -2.36
N ARG A 422 -17.80 -4.87 -3.39
CA ARG A 422 -17.60 -3.53 -3.99
C ARG A 422 -18.78 -3.16 -4.93
N THR A 423 -19.99 -3.09 -4.37
CA THR A 423 -21.27 -2.88 -5.07
C THR A 423 -22.06 -1.72 -4.48
N GLY A 424 -22.95 -1.10 -5.27
CA GLY A 424 -23.78 0.02 -4.82
C GLY A 424 -22.93 1.23 -4.43
N TYR A 425 -23.06 1.72 -3.19
CA TYR A 425 -22.26 2.85 -2.69
C TYR A 425 -20.74 2.66 -2.80
N PHE A 426 -20.27 1.40 -2.78
CA PHE A 426 -18.84 1.08 -2.76
C PHE A 426 -18.20 0.94 -4.16
N VAL A 427 -18.89 1.22 -5.27
CA VAL A 427 -18.30 1.06 -6.64
C VAL A 427 -17.09 1.97 -6.93
N HIS A 428 -16.80 2.94 -6.06
CA HIS A 428 -15.61 3.80 -6.11
C HIS A 428 -14.70 3.63 -4.87
N TRP A 429 -14.86 2.55 -4.11
CA TRP A 429 -14.06 2.27 -2.92
C TRP A 429 -12.67 1.73 -3.29
N GLU A 430 -11.62 2.49 -2.96
CA GLU A 430 -10.20 2.19 -3.13
C GLU A 430 -9.57 1.81 -1.77
N PRO A 431 -9.80 0.58 -1.27
CA PRO A 431 -9.19 0.14 -0.02
C PRO A 431 -7.65 0.05 -0.13
N ILE A 432 -6.96 0.34 0.96
CA ILE A 432 -5.67 -0.30 1.26
C ILE A 432 -5.99 -1.63 1.94
N PHE A 433 -5.35 -2.70 1.47
CA PHE A 433 -5.65 -4.06 1.89
C PHE A 433 -4.38 -4.90 2.02
N ILE A 434 -4.43 -5.91 2.90
CA ILE A 434 -3.49 -7.03 2.80
C ILE A 434 -3.99 -7.94 1.68
N GLY A 435 -3.08 -8.35 0.81
CA GLY A 435 -3.33 -9.12 -0.40
C GLY A 435 -2.12 -9.99 -0.76
N THR A 436 -1.93 -10.31 -2.03
CA THR A 436 -0.92 -11.25 -2.50
C THR A 436 -0.19 -10.78 -3.77
N HIS A 437 0.77 -11.59 -4.24
CA HIS A 437 1.36 -11.43 -5.58
C HIS A 437 0.39 -11.73 -6.74
N SER A 438 -0.74 -12.39 -6.48
CA SER A 438 -1.75 -12.72 -7.51
C SER A 438 -2.67 -11.55 -7.84
N ASP A 439 -2.74 -10.55 -6.97
CA ASP A 439 -3.60 -9.37 -7.18
C ASP A 439 -3.01 -8.49 -8.30
N PRO A 440 -3.84 -7.87 -9.17
CA PRO A 440 -3.38 -7.13 -10.34
C PRO A 440 -2.44 -5.99 -9.96
N LEU A 441 -1.56 -5.65 -10.89
CA LEU A 441 -0.67 -4.49 -10.78
C LEU A 441 -1.48 -3.20 -10.92
N TYR A 442 -0.90 -2.08 -10.51
CA TYR A 442 -1.49 -0.76 -10.74
C TYR A 442 -1.21 -0.30 -12.17
N ASP A 443 -2.13 0.43 -12.80
CA ASP A 443 -1.94 0.98 -14.15
C ASP A 443 -0.81 2.03 -14.16
N GLU A 444 0.33 1.67 -14.75
CA GLU A 444 1.56 2.45 -14.78
C GLU A 444 1.48 3.76 -15.56
N ARG A 445 0.40 3.94 -16.33
CA ARG A 445 0.12 5.19 -17.07
C ARG A 445 -0.42 6.28 -16.15
N LEU A 446 -0.87 5.93 -14.94
CA LEU A 446 -1.41 6.88 -13.97
C LEU A 446 -0.29 7.41 -13.06
N SER A 447 -0.24 8.74 -12.98
CA SER A 447 0.63 9.51 -12.08
C SER A 447 -0.17 10.03 -10.89
N TRP A 448 0.52 10.37 -9.79
CA TRP A 448 -0.12 10.85 -8.56
C TRP A 448 -0.93 12.13 -8.77
N GLU A 449 -0.49 13.01 -9.68
CA GLU A 449 -1.16 14.27 -9.98
C GLU A 449 -2.60 14.08 -10.51
N GLY A 450 -2.92 12.89 -11.05
CA GLY A 450 -4.27 12.50 -11.46
C GLY A 450 -5.22 12.15 -10.31
N LYS A 451 -4.70 11.83 -9.12
CA LYS A 451 -5.46 11.64 -7.86
C LYS A 451 -6.63 10.64 -7.97
N SER A 452 -6.43 9.57 -8.74
CA SER A 452 -7.35 8.41 -8.92
C SER A 452 -6.56 7.16 -9.36
N ASP A 453 -5.31 7.09 -8.92
CA ASP A 453 -4.26 6.15 -9.32
C ASP A 453 -4.47 4.71 -8.83
N LYS A 454 -5.41 4.48 -7.90
CA LYS A 454 -5.75 3.15 -7.35
C LYS A 454 -7.06 2.57 -7.94
N MET A 455 -7.79 3.35 -8.74
CA MET A 455 -9.13 2.97 -9.21
C MET A 455 -9.12 1.79 -10.18
N THR A 456 -8.13 1.74 -11.08
CA THR A 456 -7.98 0.71 -12.13
C THR A 456 -7.71 -0.66 -11.54
N GLN A 457 -6.76 -0.78 -10.61
CA GLN A 457 -6.52 -2.03 -9.87
C GLN A 457 -7.80 -2.53 -9.18
N SER A 458 -8.57 -1.61 -8.58
CA SER A 458 -9.84 -1.91 -7.91
C SER A 458 -10.97 -2.33 -8.86
N LEU A 459 -10.82 -2.10 -10.18
CA LEU A 459 -11.73 -2.58 -11.23
C LEU A 459 -11.24 -3.92 -11.82
N GLU A 460 -9.93 -4.10 -12.01
CA GLU A 460 -9.36 -5.38 -12.42
C GLU A 460 -9.61 -6.48 -11.38
N LEU A 461 -9.48 -6.17 -10.09
CA LEU A 461 -9.86 -7.07 -8.99
C LEU A 461 -11.33 -7.53 -9.05
N LEU A 462 -12.25 -6.67 -9.52
CA LEU A 462 -13.67 -7.02 -9.72
C LEU A 462 -13.90 -7.92 -10.94
N ALA A 463 -12.98 -7.93 -11.91
CA ALA A 463 -13.05 -8.78 -13.10
C ALA A 463 -12.46 -10.18 -12.89
N MET A 464 -11.76 -10.41 -11.77
CA MET A 464 -11.13 -11.71 -11.43
C MET A 464 -12.07 -12.70 -10.72
N ASP A 465 -13.38 -12.44 -10.69
CA ASP A 465 -14.41 -13.35 -10.17
C ASP A 465 -15.02 -14.21 -11.30
N PRO A 466 -14.69 -15.50 -11.42
CA PRO A 466 -15.20 -16.35 -12.49
C PRO A 466 -16.64 -16.86 -12.27
N GLU A 467 -17.25 -16.66 -11.09
CA GLU A 467 -18.58 -17.21 -10.75
C GLU A 467 -19.78 -16.33 -11.18
N VAL A 468 -19.73 -15.74 -12.38
CA VAL A 468 -20.85 -14.97 -12.94
C VAL A 468 -21.23 -15.49 -14.34
N PRO A 469 -22.28 -16.34 -14.45
CA PRO A 469 -22.96 -16.58 -15.71
C PRO A 469 -23.46 -15.25 -16.31
N ALA A 470 -23.26 -15.06 -17.62
CA ALA A 470 -23.32 -13.75 -18.28
C ALA A 470 -24.73 -13.15 -18.49
N SER A 471 -25.64 -13.31 -17.52
CA SER A 471 -27.05 -12.91 -17.60
C SER A 471 -27.45 -11.74 -16.71
N ASN A 472 -26.51 -11.04 -16.05
CA ASN A 472 -26.82 -9.84 -15.27
C ASN A 472 -25.61 -8.87 -15.19
N PRO A 473 -25.55 -7.79 -16.00
CA PRO A 473 -24.35 -6.96 -16.19
C PRO A 473 -24.11 -5.93 -15.06
N GLY A 474 -24.24 -6.35 -13.80
CA GLY A 474 -24.17 -5.44 -12.64
C GLY A 474 -23.99 -6.12 -11.28
N THR A 475 -23.45 -7.34 -11.21
CA THR A 475 -23.28 -8.07 -9.93
C THR A 475 -21.96 -8.83 -9.86
N PHE A 476 -20.86 -8.10 -9.95
CA PHE A 476 -19.50 -8.59 -9.68
C PHE A 476 -19.33 -8.90 -8.19
N ARG A 477 -18.74 -10.05 -7.84
CA ARG A 477 -18.47 -10.41 -6.45
C ARG A 477 -17.00 -10.11 -6.13
N PHE A 478 -16.76 -9.61 -4.94
CA PHE A 478 -15.41 -9.44 -4.42
C PHE A 478 -15.47 -9.62 -2.91
N PHE A 479 -14.52 -10.34 -2.31
CA PHE A 479 -14.58 -10.71 -0.90
C PHE A 479 -13.63 -9.83 -0.09
N CYS A 480 -14.13 -8.67 0.34
CA CYS A 480 -13.40 -7.76 1.21
C CYS A 480 -13.65 -8.11 2.68
N VAL A 481 -12.61 -8.55 3.38
CA VAL A 481 -12.60 -8.83 4.81
C VAL A 481 -12.16 -7.59 5.59
N ALA A 482 -13.10 -6.87 6.20
CA ALA A 482 -12.79 -5.81 7.16
C ALA A 482 -12.40 -6.43 8.52
N MET A 483 -11.34 -5.91 9.15
CA MET A 483 -10.74 -6.54 10.34
C MET A 483 -10.80 -5.65 11.60
N SER A 484 -10.78 -6.25 12.80
CA SER A 484 -10.60 -5.55 14.09
C SER A 484 -9.35 -6.09 14.79
N LEU A 485 -8.37 -5.23 15.09
CA LEU A 485 -7.12 -5.59 15.73
C LEU A 485 -7.09 -5.08 17.17
N GLU A 486 -7.08 -5.99 18.16
CA GLU A 486 -6.76 -5.63 19.54
C GLU A 486 -5.79 -6.60 20.21
N ARG A 487 -4.68 -6.05 20.70
CA ARG A 487 -3.95 -6.61 21.84
C ARG A 487 -4.64 -6.18 23.14
N GLY A 488 -4.97 -7.15 23.98
CA GLY A 488 -5.14 -6.90 25.41
C GLY A 488 -3.81 -6.52 26.04
N GLN A 489 -3.83 -5.80 27.17
CA GLN A 489 -2.62 -5.54 27.95
C GLN A 489 -2.11 -6.84 28.58
N LEU A 490 -1.10 -7.46 27.97
CA LEU A 490 -0.20 -8.32 28.70
C LEU A 490 0.59 -7.46 29.69
N SER A 491 0.59 -7.86 30.96
CA SER A 491 1.16 -7.08 32.05
C SER A 491 2.68 -6.95 31.91
N SER A 492 3.21 -5.78 32.31
CA SER A 492 4.65 -5.53 32.40
C SER A 492 5.29 -6.47 33.43
N ALA A 493 6.05 -7.47 32.96
CA ALA A 493 6.62 -8.52 33.79
C ALA A 493 8.12 -8.77 33.50
N SER A 494 8.97 -7.93 34.08
CA SER A 494 10.42 -8.11 34.31
C SER A 494 11.40 -8.01 33.12
N LEU A 495 12.66 -7.66 33.49
CA LEU A 495 13.90 -7.70 32.70
C LEU A 495 13.97 -6.74 31.47
N GLY A 496 14.82 -5.70 31.48
CA GLY A 496 15.77 -5.30 32.51
C GLY A 496 16.38 -3.91 32.30
N GLN A 497 17.15 -3.48 33.29
CA GLN A 497 17.78 -2.16 33.43
C GLN A 497 18.52 -1.65 32.17
N PHE A 498 18.30 -0.38 31.83
CA PHE A 498 19.40 0.61 31.72
C PHE A 498 18.89 1.99 32.16
N PHE A 499 19.82 2.92 32.43
CA PHE A 499 19.60 4.13 33.23
C PHE A 499 20.06 5.40 32.48
N TRP A 500 19.70 6.57 33.03
CA TRP A 500 20.02 7.93 32.57
C TRP A 500 19.27 8.40 31.30
N GLY A 501 18.94 9.69 31.17
CA GLY A 501 19.10 10.76 32.16
C GLY A 501 18.89 12.14 31.53
N ALA A 502 18.22 13.06 32.22
CA ALA A 502 17.82 14.35 31.67
C ALA A 502 18.89 15.45 31.83
N THR A 503 19.12 16.18 30.74
CA THR A 503 19.32 17.64 30.67
C THR A 503 18.88 18.10 29.29
#